data_AF-A0A1E8GQN0-F1
#
_entry.id   AF-A0A1E8GQN0-F1
#
_cell.length_a   1.000
_cell.length_b   1.000
_cell.length_c   1.000
_cell.angle_alpha   90.00
_cell.angle_beta   90.00
_cell.angle_gamma   90.00
#
_symmetry.space_group_name_H-M   'P 1'
#
loop_
_entity.id
_entity.type
_entity.pdbx_description
1 polymer ?
#
loop_
_entity_poly.entity_id
_entity_poly.type
_entity_poly.pdbx_seq_one_letter_code
_entity_poly.pdbx_strand_id
1 'polypeptide(L)'
;MSNKEYKYSDPKDLESYAVWTLPENVEQILEEKDFNTLTKEFADVYKTADVPAEEIEKDKRHDFVIVGMNPGDTIDTHDKNVKYLNFHGIKNSGTYRLAAAIYNTELWGAYMTDLSRKISSKGSEIEITDEDVDDFLGRIEIANIDSDATIIALGISTYEAFENYKESKKENGVRHSQIGKRHIYYLPHYSMSNGHWNTEKVHDRVLEILENHKK
;
A
#
# COMPACT_ATOMS: atom_id res chain seq x y z
N MET A 1 -22.01 5.57 16.97
CA MET A 1 -20.94 6.41 16.39
C MET A 1 -21.26 6.54 14.91
N SER A 2 -21.39 7.76 14.37
CA SER A 2 -21.74 7.91 12.95
C SER A 2 -20.51 7.53 12.11
N ASN A 3 -20.65 6.53 11.24
CA ASN A 3 -19.66 6.24 10.22
C ASN A 3 -19.54 7.48 9.33
N LYS A 4 -18.46 8.26 9.52
CA LYS A 4 -18.13 9.36 8.62
C LYS A 4 -17.55 8.73 7.35
N GLU A 5 -18.24 8.89 6.24
CA GLU A 5 -17.66 8.63 4.92
C GLU A 5 -16.82 9.83 4.53
N TYR A 6 -15.54 9.61 4.22
CA TYR A 6 -14.76 10.64 3.56
C TYR A 6 -15.19 10.70 2.10
N LYS A 7 -15.91 11.76 1.75
CA LYS A 7 -16.01 12.16 0.36
C LYS A 7 -14.75 12.94 0.04
N TYR A 8 -13.76 12.28 -0.56
CA TYR A 8 -12.82 13.00 -1.41
C TYR A 8 -13.64 13.91 -2.33
N SER A 9 -13.41 15.22 -2.27
CA SER A 9 -14.13 16.20 -3.08
C SER A 9 -13.94 15.96 -4.58
N ASP A 10 -12.81 15.35 -4.94
CA ASP A 10 -12.47 14.77 -6.23
C ASP A 10 -11.65 13.48 -5.99
N PRO A 11 -11.90 12.35 -6.67
CA PRO A 11 -11.03 11.16 -6.62
C PRO A 11 -9.54 11.46 -6.92
N LYS A 12 -9.21 12.64 -7.45
CA LYS A 12 -7.85 13.14 -7.69
C LYS A 12 -7.22 13.91 -6.53
N ASP A 13 -7.96 14.20 -5.47
CA ASP A 13 -7.52 15.21 -4.50
C ASP A 13 -6.39 14.75 -3.56
N LEU A 14 -6.11 13.45 -3.45
CA LEU A 14 -4.92 12.95 -2.74
C LEU A 14 -4.45 11.62 -3.36
N GLU A 15 -3.42 11.70 -4.20
CA GLU A 15 -2.68 10.51 -4.66
C GLU A 15 -1.63 10.14 -3.60
N SER A 16 -1.39 8.84 -3.45
CA SER A 16 -0.28 8.34 -2.63
C SER A 16 0.58 7.43 -3.48
N TYR A 17 1.89 7.54 -3.33
CA TYR A 17 2.85 6.67 -3.99
C TYR A 17 3.83 6.13 -2.96
N ALA A 18 4.35 4.94 -3.23
CA ALA A 18 5.25 4.22 -2.35
C ALA A 18 6.68 4.79 -2.39
N VAL A 19 6.84 6.05 -1.99
CA VAL A 19 8.11 6.78 -1.95
C VAL A 19 8.28 7.40 -0.57
N TRP A 20 9.44 7.19 0.06
CA TRP A 20 9.77 7.74 1.37
C TRP A 20 11.17 8.35 1.37
N THR A 21 11.42 9.23 2.35
CA THR A 21 12.76 9.72 2.65
C THR A 21 13.69 8.54 2.92
N LEU A 22 14.82 8.51 2.21
CA LEU A 22 15.81 7.45 2.34
C LEU A 22 16.79 7.77 3.49
N PRO A 23 17.16 6.77 4.32
CA PRO A 23 18.29 6.89 5.24
C PRO A 23 19.62 7.10 4.49
N GLU A 24 20.57 7.82 5.09
CA GLU A 24 21.86 8.14 4.45
C GLU A 24 22.66 6.90 4.05
N ASN A 25 22.60 5.83 4.85
CA ASN A 25 23.39 4.60 4.64
C ASN A 25 22.55 3.44 4.06
N VAL A 26 21.41 3.72 3.43
CA VAL A 26 20.42 2.71 3.02
C VAL A 26 21.00 1.60 2.14
N GLU A 27 21.88 1.95 1.19
CA GLU A 27 22.51 0.98 0.28
C GLU A 27 23.41 0.00 1.01
N GLN A 28 24.27 0.49 1.91
CA GLN A 28 25.17 -0.35 2.69
C GLN A 28 24.37 -1.33 3.57
N ILE A 29 23.33 -0.83 4.24
CA ILE A 29 22.50 -1.67 5.12
C ILE A 29 21.80 -2.78 4.33
N LEU A 30 21.35 -2.47 3.11
CA LEU A 30 20.72 -3.44 2.23
C LEU A 30 21.72 -4.49 1.73
N GLU A 31 22.95 -4.09 1.36
CA GLU A 31 24.03 -5.01 0.97
C GLU A 31 24.38 -5.98 2.10
N GLU A 32 24.40 -5.50 3.35
CA GLU A 32 24.61 -6.30 4.56
C GLU A 32 23.40 -7.18 4.93
N LYS A 33 22.25 -6.99 4.25
CA LYS A 33 20.97 -7.66 4.51
C LYS A 33 20.48 -7.51 5.96
N ASP A 34 20.82 -6.40 6.62
CA ASP A 34 20.36 -6.12 7.98
C ASP A 34 19.01 -5.40 7.97
N PHE A 35 17.94 -6.15 7.76
CA PHE A 35 16.58 -5.60 7.71
C PHE A 35 16.08 -5.02 9.04
N ASN A 36 16.67 -5.41 10.17
CA ASN A 36 16.33 -4.83 11.47
C ASN A 36 16.87 -3.40 11.56
N THR A 37 18.15 -3.21 11.19
CA THR A 37 18.75 -1.88 11.10
C THR A 37 18.05 -1.06 10.03
N LEU A 38 17.78 -1.63 8.84
CA LEU A 38 17.06 -0.94 7.77
C LEU A 38 15.71 -0.38 8.24
N THR A 39 14.92 -1.21 8.93
CA THR A 39 13.62 -0.80 9.47
C THR A 39 13.75 0.32 10.48
N LYS A 40 14.78 0.28 11.34
CA LYS A 40 15.03 1.31 12.34
C LYS A 40 15.44 2.63 11.69
N GLU A 41 16.35 2.59 10.72
CA GLU A 41 16.83 3.77 10.01
C GLU A 41 15.70 4.45 9.22
N PHE A 42 14.86 3.67 8.52
CA PHE A 42 13.63 4.20 7.91
C PHE A 42 12.68 4.83 8.94
N ALA A 43 12.57 4.23 10.13
CA ALA A 43 11.74 4.81 11.20
C ALA A 43 12.32 6.15 11.68
N ASP A 44 13.64 6.28 11.80
CA ASP A 44 14.32 7.46 12.33
C ASP A 44 14.20 8.67 11.39
N VAL A 45 14.22 8.45 10.08
CA VAL A 45 14.01 9.51 9.07
C VAL A 45 12.55 9.72 8.68
N TYR A 46 11.63 8.86 9.12
CA TYR A 46 10.22 8.93 8.72
C TYR A 46 9.58 10.25 9.14
N LYS A 47 8.99 10.93 8.16
CA LYS A 47 8.13 12.10 8.35
C LYS A 47 6.87 11.97 7.49
N THR A 48 5.76 12.45 8.04
CA THR A 48 4.48 12.48 7.34
C THR A 48 4.57 13.44 6.15
N ALA A 49 4.36 12.93 4.94
CA ALA A 49 4.26 13.72 3.70
C ALA A 49 5.46 14.65 3.43
N ASP A 50 6.68 14.15 3.65
CA ASP A 50 7.93 14.94 3.60
C ASP A 50 8.76 14.70 2.34
N VAL A 51 8.27 13.88 1.40
CA VAL A 51 8.93 13.68 0.11
C VAL A 51 8.45 14.76 -0.85
N PRO A 52 9.36 15.58 -1.43
CA PRO A 52 8.98 16.59 -2.41
C PRO A 52 8.24 15.96 -3.60
N ALA A 53 7.24 16.68 -4.12
CA ALA A 53 6.46 16.19 -5.24
C ALA A 53 7.32 15.88 -6.48
N GLU A 54 8.39 16.63 -6.71
CA GLU A 54 9.29 16.37 -7.84
C GLU A 54 10.06 15.05 -7.70
N GLU A 55 10.33 14.58 -6.48
CA GLU A 55 10.98 13.29 -6.25
C GLU A 55 9.98 12.15 -6.48
N ILE A 56 8.74 12.30 -6.01
CA ILE A 56 7.67 11.31 -6.26
C ILE A 56 7.42 11.14 -7.76
N GLU A 57 7.41 12.24 -8.52
CA GLU A 57 7.17 12.21 -9.97
C GLU A 57 8.26 11.46 -10.76
N LYS A 58 9.48 11.34 -10.23
CA LYS A 58 10.56 10.57 -10.87
C LYS A 58 10.38 9.08 -10.70
N ASP A 59 9.90 8.65 -9.54
CA ASP A 59 9.83 7.26 -9.14
C ASP A 59 8.44 6.64 -9.33
N LYS A 60 7.39 7.45 -9.53
CA LYS A 60 6.02 6.95 -9.57
C LYS A 60 5.82 5.91 -10.68
N ARG A 61 5.04 4.89 -10.35
CA ARG A 61 4.70 3.75 -11.21
C ARG A 61 3.21 3.50 -11.26
N HIS A 62 2.75 3.02 -12.41
CA HIS A 62 1.33 2.75 -12.70
C HIS A 62 1.04 1.28 -12.99
N ASP A 63 2.07 0.43 -13.02
CA ASP A 63 1.97 -1.01 -13.23
C ASP A 63 1.85 -1.82 -11.92
N PHE A 64 2.00 -1.15 -10.76
CA PHE A 64 1.75 -1.71 -9.44
C PHE A 64 0.83 -0.81 -8.61
N VAL A 65 -0.07 -1.44 -7.85
CA VAL A 65 -0.91 -0.79 -6.85
C VAL A 65 -0.76 -1.49 -5.50
N ILE A 66 -0.43 -0.75 -4.45
CA ILE A 66 -0.47 -1.24 -3.07
C ILE A 66 -1.79 -0.77 -2.45
N VAL A 67 -2.60 -1.72 -1.97
CA VAL A 67 -3.93 -1.43 -1.46
C VAL A 67 -4.07 -1.82 0.01
N GLY A 68 -4.36 -0.82 0.85
CA GLY A 68 -4.79 -1.01 2.23
C GLY A 68 -6.29 -1.27 2.35
N MET A 69 -6.76 -1.50 3.57
CA MET A 69 -8.16 -1.83 3.79
C MET A 69 -9.05 -0.59 3.78
N ASN A 70 -8.67 0.43 4.56
CA ASN A 70 -9.48 1.62 4.79
C ASN A 70 -8.62 2.74 5.43
N PRO A 71 -8.95 4.02 5.21
CA PRO A 71 -8.29 5.12 5.90
C PRO A 71 -8.46 5.06 7.42
N GLY A 72 -7.35 5.31 8.14
CA GLY A 72 -7.38 5.57 9.58
C GLY A 72 -8.06 6.90 9.94
N ASP A 73 -8.40 7.07 11.22
CA ASP A 73 -9.07 8.25 11.78
C ASP A 73 -8.22 9.54 11.82
N THR A 74 -6.94 9.43 11.46
CA THR A 74 -6.01 10.58 11.40
C THR A 74 -5.96 11.24 10.02
N ILE A 75 -6.71 10.75 9.03
CA ILE A 75 -6.67 11.30 7.68
C ILE A 75 -7.10 12.78 7.62
N ASP A 76 -8.00 13.21 8.51
CA ASP A 76 -8.48 14.60 8.63
C ASP A 76 -7.42 15.60 9.12
N THR A 77 -6.27 15.12 9.58
CA THR A 77 -5.20 15.97 10.15
C THR A 77 -4.13 16.38 9.15
N HIS A 78 -4.22 15.92 7.90
CA HIS A 78 -3.23 16.23 6.87
C HIS A 78 -3.39 17.64 6.32
N ASP A 79 -2.25 18.24 5.92
CA ASP A 79 -2.25 19.51 5.22
C ASP A 79 -2.81 19.32 3.80
N LYS A 80 -3.93 20.01 3.53
CA LYS A 80 -4.65 19.97 2.25
C LYS A 80 -3.87 20.61 1.09
N ASN A 81 -2.75 21.29 1.37
CA ASN A 81 -1.90 21.89 0.35
C ASN A 81 -0.82 20.93 -0.18
N VAL A 82 -0.71 19.72 0.37
CA VAL A 82 0.27 18.74 -0.09
C VAL A 82 -0.32 17.91 -1.23
N LYS A 83 0.44 17.82 -2.33
CA LYS A 83 0.04 17.08 -3.54
C LYS A 83 -0.05 15.56 -3.32
N TYR A 84 0.86 15.02 -2.51
CA TYR A 84 0.97 13.59 -2.25
C TYR A 84 1.04 13.28 -0.77
N LEU A 85 0.35 12.22 -0.34
CA LEU A 85 0.53 11.66 1.00
C LEU A 85 1.31 10.36 0.91
N ASN A 86 2.19 10.12 1.89
CA ASN A 86 2.80 8.81 2.07
C ASN A 86 1.84 7.92 2.88
N PHE A 87 0.64 7.71 2.31
CA PHE A 87 -0.42 6.84 2.82
C PHE A 87 -0.95 7.23 4.22
N HIS A 88 -1.18 6.30 5.17
CA HIS A 88 -1.79 6.53 6.50
C HIS A 88 -1.00 7.47 7.47
N GLY A 89 -0.03 8.23 6.96
CA GLY A 89 0.39 9.51 7.52
C GLY A 89 1.27 9.45 8.77
N ILE A 90 0.77 8.93 9.89
CA ILE A 90 1.46 8.98 11.18
C ILE A 90 2.47 7.85 11.36
N LYS A 91 3.63 8.13 11.98
CA LYS A 91 4.69 7.13 12.23
C LYS A 91 4.18 5.87 12.94
N ASN A 92 3.24 6.03 13.87
CA ASN A 92 2.67 4.91 14.66
C ASN A 92 1.83 3.94 13.83
N SER A 93 1.45 4.29 12.59
CA SER A 93 0.83 3.34 11.67
C SER A 93 1.82 2.24 11.23
N GLY A 94 3.13 2.48 11.34
CA GLY A 94 4.17 1.52 10.96
C GLY A 94 4.56 1.58 9.49
N THR A 95 4.13 2.57 8.71
CA THR A 95 4.40 2.66 7.25
C THR A 95 5.89 2.54 6.90
N TYR A 96 6.79 3.01 7.76
CA TYR A 96 8.24 2.86 7.57
C TYR A 96 8.68 1.38 7.48
N ARG A 97 7.93 0.44 8.07
CA ARG A 97 8.19 -0.99 7.94
C ARG A 97 7.91 -1.47 6.52
N LEU A 98 6.83 -0.98 5.91
CA LEU A 98 6.52 -1.25 4.51
C LEU A 98 7.62 -0.66 3.62
N ALA A 99 8.01 0.60 3.84
CA ALA A 99 9.09 1.26 3.11
C ALA A 99 10.38 0.42 3.12
N ALA A 100 10.81 -0.03 4.31
CA ALA A 100 11.99 -0.90 4.46
C ALA A 100 11.83 -2.26 3.73
N ALA A 101 10.63 -2.83 3.70
CA ALA A 101 10.38 -4.11 3.04
C ALA A 101 10.35 -4.00 1.50
N ILE A 102 9.97 -2.86 0.94
CA ILE A 102 9.83 -2.68 -0.51
C ILE A 102 10.95 -1.86 -1.15
N TYR A 103 11.84 -1.28 -0.35
CA TYR A 103 12.99 -0.53 -0.86
C TYR A 103 13.85 -1.41 -1.80
N ASN A 104 14.34 -0.79 -2.88
CA ASN A 104 15.09 -1.44 -3.95
C ASN A 104 14.35 -2.61 -4.62
N THR A 105 13.01 -2.53 -4.70
CA THR A 105 12.17 -3.46 -5.45
C THR A 105 11.31 -2.70 -6.46
N GLU A 106 10.67 -3.43 -7.39
CA GLU A 106 9.74 -2.83 -8.35
C GLU A 106 8.48 -2.23 -7.73
N LEU A 107 8.20 -2.53 -6.44
CA LEU A 107 7.10 -1.90 -5.71
C LEU A 107 7.42 -0.49 -5.20
N TRP A 108 8.69 -0.06 -5.23
CA TRP A 108 9.04 1.33 -4.95
C TRP A 108 8.43 2.25 -6.00
N GLY A 109 7.74 3.30 -5.55
CA GLY A 109 6.99 4.21 -6.42
C GLY A 109 5.62 3.71 -6.87
N ALA A 110 5.17 2.52 -6.45
CA ALA A 110 3.83 2.02 -6.76
C ALA A 110 2.72 2.97 -6.27
N TYR A 111 1.60 3.03 -6.99
CA TYR A 111 0.42 3.77 -6.54
C TYR A 111 -0.15 3.14 -5.26
N MET A 112 -0.56 3.96 -4.31
CA MET A 112 -1.09 3.52 -3.02
C MET A 112 -2.49 4.06 -2.79
N THR A 113 -3.41 3.21 -2.35
CA THR A 113 -4.75 3.64 -1.96
C THR A 113 -5.40 2.64 -1.00
N ASP A 114 -6.61 2.91 -0.56
CA ASP A 114 -7.40 2.00 0.26
C ASP A 114 -8.53 1.37 -0.55
N LEU A 115 -8.93 0.17 -0.16
CA LEU A 115 -10.06 -0.54 -0.77
C LEU A 115 -11.39 0.14 -0.44
N SER A 116 -11.66 0.41 0.85
CA SER A 116 -12.84 1.15 1.29
C SER A 116 -12.53 2.61 1.60
N ARG A 117 -13.52 3.48 1.40
CA ARG A 117 -13.45 4.91 1.80
C ARG A 117 -13.94 5.17 3.24
N LYS A 118 -14.40 4.13 3.94
CA LYS A 118 -14.92 4.26 5.31
C LYS A 118 -13.77 4.55 6.28
N ILE A 119 -13.85 5.65 7.02
CA ILE A 119 -12.82 5.99 8.01
C ILE A 119 -13.04 5.16 9.28
N SER A 120 -12.02 4.42 9.70
CA SER A 120 -11.98 3.77 11.01
C SER A 120 -10.54 3.44 11.42
N SER A 121 -10.19 3.65 12.69
CA SER A 121 -8.94 3.14 13.26
C SER A 121 -8.96 1.64 13.53
N LYS A 122 -10.11 0.96 13.34
CA LYS A 122 -10.26 -0.48 13.52
C LYS A 122 -10.84 -1.12 12.27
N GLY A 123 -10.00 -1.86 11.54
CA GLY A 123 -10.44 -2.62 10.37
C GLY A 123 -11.58 -3.61 10.68
N SER A 124 -11.66 -4.17 11.89
CA SER A 124 -12.75 -5.07 12.27
C SER A 124 -14.14 -4.42 12.28
N GLU A 125 -14.23 -3.10 12.24
CA GLU A 125 -15.49 -2.35 12.19
C GLU A 125 -15.91 -2.03 10.74
N ILE A 126 -15.08 -2.41 9.75
CA ILE A 126 -15.33 -2.18 8.33
C ILE A 126 -15.65 -3.50 7.65
N GLU A 127 -16.88 -3.61 7.17
CA GLU A 127 -17.27 -4.64 6.21
C GLU A 127 -16.98 -4.13 4.81
N ILE A 128 -16.17 -4.90 4.07
CA ILE A 128 -15.84 -4.67 2.66
C ILE A 128 -16.81 -5.45 1.80
N THR A 129 -17.44 -4.79 0.84
CA THR A 129 -18.39 -5.41 -0.08
C THR A 129 -17.85 -5.41 -1.52
N ASP A 130 -18.55 -6.11 -2.43
CA ASP A 130 -18.27 -6.02 -3.86
C ASP A 130 -18.34 -4.58 -4.39
N GLU A 131 -19.18 -3.72 -3.80
CA GLU A 131 -19.28 -2.30 -4.17
C GLU A 131 -18.01 -1.53 -3.81
N ASP A 132 -17.33 -1.87 -2.70
CA ASP A 132 -16.04 -1.29 -2.35
C ASP A 132 -14.96 -1.70 -3.38
N VAL A 133 -14.99 -2.96 -3.87
CA VAL A 133 -14.08 -3.44 -4.94
C VAL A 133 -14.38 -2.73 -6.27
N ASP A 134 -15.65 -2.61 -6.65
CA ASP A 134 -16.09 -1.88 -7.84
C ASP A 134 -15.64 -0.40 -7.81
N ASP A 135 -15.84 0.30 -6.68
CA ASP A 135 -15.37 1.68 -6.50
C ASP A 135 -13.85 1.78 -6.58
N PHE A 136 -13.11 0.87 -5.95
CA PHE A 136 -11.65 0.83 -6.03
C PHE A 136 -11.17 0.67 -7.48
N LEU A 137 -11.74 -0.29 -8.24
CA LEU A 137 -11.36 -0.52 -9.64
C LEU A 137 -11.64 0.71 -10.51
N GLY A 138 -12.79 1.37 -10.31
CA GLY A 138 -13.10 2.63 -10.99
C GLY A 138 -12.15 3.77 -10.61
N ARG A 139 -11.76 3.88 -9.34
CA ARG A 139 -10.81 4.90 -8.88
C ARG A 139 -9.43 4.75 -9.50
N ILE A 140 -8.88 3.54 -9.53
CA ILE A 140 -7.55 3.34 -10.11
C ILE A 140 -7.56 3.57 -11.63
N GLU A 141 -8.67 3.31 -12.31
CA GLU A 141 -8.85 3.67 -13.73
C GLU A 141 -8.86 5.20 -13.94
N ILE A 142 -9.59 5.94 -13.10
CA ILE A 142 -9.60 7.42 -13.14
C ILE A 142 -8.22 8.03 -12.87
N ALA A 143 -7.41 7.35 -12.04
CA ALA A 143 -6.02 7.72 -11.76
C ALA A 143 -5.03 7.33 -12.88
N ASN A 144 -5.52 6.75 -14.00
CA ASN A 144 -4.72 6.23 -15.11
C ASN A 144 -3.72 5.13 -14.71
N ILE A 145 -4.10 4.29 -13.74
CA ILE A 145 -3.35 3.06 -13.43
C ILE A 145 -3.56 2.04 -14.54
N ASP A 146 -2.50 1.31 -14.89
CA ASP A 146 -2.52 0.36 -15.99
C ASP A 146 -3.62 -0.69 -15.82
N SER A 147 -4.24 -1.08 -16.94
CA SER A 147 -5.38 -2.00 -16.95
C SER A 147 -5.03 -3.42 -16.47
N ASP A 148 -3.75 -3.76 -16.52
CA ASP A 148 -3.10 -5.01 -16.11
C ASP A 148 -2.16 -4.80 -14.92
N ALA A 149 -2.23 -3.65 -14.24
CA ALA A 149 -1.45 -3.40 -13.04
C ALA A 149 -1.65 -4.50 -12.00
N THR A 150 -0.55 -4.89 -11.35
CA THR A 150 -0.57 -5.87 -10.27
C THR A 150 -0.95 -5.20 -8.95
N ILE A 151 -1.93 -5.78 -8.27
CA ILE A 151 -2.46 -5.29 -7.00
C ILE A 151 -1.82 -6.07 -5.85
N ILE A 152 -1.23 -5.36 -4.89
CA ILE A 152 -0.65 -5.87 -3.66
C ILE A 152 -1.61 -5.56 -2.51
N ALA A 153 -2.40 -6.55 -2.11
CA ALA A 153 -3.38 -6.43 -1.04
C ALA A 153 -2.70 -6.56 0.34
N LEU A 154 -2.68 -5.46 1.09
CA LEU A 154 -2.11 -5.41 2.44
C LEU A 154 -3.11 -5.97 3.45
N GLY A 155 -2.76 -7.10 4.07
CA GLY A 155 -3.58 -7.76 5.08
C GLY A 155 -4.59 -8.74 4.49
N ILE A 156 -4.98 -9.71 5.32
CA ILE A 156 -5.76 -10.87 4.85
C ILE A 156 -7.18 -10.46 4.46
N SER A 157 -7.80 -9.56 5.22
CA SER A 157 -9.15 -9.06 4.93
C SER A 157 -9.23 -8.31 3.60
N THR A 158 -8.23 -7.48 3.28
CA THR A 158 -8.13 -6.82 1.98
C THR A 158 -7.99 -7.83 0.86
N TYR A 159 -7.11 -8.82 1.02
CA TYR A 159 -6.93 -9.87 0.01
C TYR A 159 -8.19 -10.71 -0.18
N GLU A 160 -8.84 -11.14 0.90
CA GLU A 160 -10.06 -11.96 0.85
C GLU A 160 -11.23 -11.22 0.20
N ALA A 161 -11.29 -9.89 0.31
CA ALA A 161 -12.27 -9.09 -0.42
C ALA A 161 -12.09 -9.22 -1.94
N PHE A 162 -10.85 -9.13 -2.45
CA PHE A 162 -10.58 -9.40 -3.87
C PHE A 162 -10.76 -10.87 -4.22
N GLU A 163 -10.34 -11.80 -3.37
CA GLU A 163 -10.44 -13.23 -3.64
C GLU A 163 -11.90 -13.69 -3.79
N ASN A 164 -12.81 -13.13 -2.98
CA ASN A 164 -14.23 -13.48 -2.96
C ASN A 164 -15.10 -12.57 -3.83
N TYR A 165 -14.52 -11.55 -4.47
CA TYR A 165 -15.23 -10.69 -5.39
C TYR A 165 -15.88 -11.49 -6.52
N LYS A 166 -17.10 -11.13 -6.93
CA LYS A 166 -17.92 -11.88 -7.90
C LYS A 166 -17.22 -12.23 -9.23
N GLU A 167 -16.26 -11.42 -9.68
CA GLU A 167 -15.51 -11.65 -10.93
C GLU A 167 -14.11 -12.25 -10.72
N SER A 168 -13.76 -12.55 -9.47
CA SER A 168 -12.47 -13.11 -9.09
C SER A 168 -12.30 -14.53 -9.61
N LYS A 169 -11.12 -14.80 -10.16
CA LYS A 169 -10.62 -16.15 -10.42
C LYS A 169 -9.57 -16.46 -9.37
N LYS A 170 -9.84 -17.49 -8.56
CA LYS A 170 -8.84 -18.01 -7.62
C LYS A 170 -7.77 -18.73 -8.42
N GLU A 171 -6.51 -18.36 -8.19
CA GLU A 171 -5.38 -18.99 -8.83
C GLU A 171 -4.67 -19.92 -7.85
N ASN A 172 -4.00 -20.95 -8.37
CA ASN A 172 -3.24 -21.88 -7.55
C ASN A 172 -1.95 -21.20 -7.08
N GLY A 173 -1.88 -20.82 -5.81
CA GLY A 173 -0.71 -20.15 -5.24
C GLY A 173 -0.91 -19.72 -3.80
N VAL A 174 0.14 -19.16 -3.19
CA VAL A 174 0.16 -18.74 -1.77
C VAL A 174 -0.64 -17.44 -1.57
N ARG A 175 -1.94 -17.44 -1.89
CA ARG A 175 -2.84 -16.28 -1.92
C ARG A 175 -2.60 -15.34 -3.11
N HIS A 176 -3.09 -15.81 -4.26
CA HIS A 176 -3.12 -15.10 -5.53
C HIS A 176 -4.51 -15.27 -6.15
N SER A 177 -5.11 -14.17 -6.57
CA SER A 177 -6.34 -14.15 -7.37
C SER A 177 -6.19 -13.23 -8.59
N GLN A 178 -7.18 -13.26 -9.48
CA GLN A 178 -7.18 -12.44 -10.68
C GLN A 178 -8.55 -11.83 -10.93
N ILE A 179 -8.59 -10.55 -11.29
CA ILE A 179 -9.79 -9.84 -11.75
C ILE A 179 -9.47 -9.21 -13.11
N GLY A 180 -10.11 -9.69 -14.17
CA GLY A 180 -9.75 -9.30 -15.53
C GLY A 180 -8.29 -9.65 -15.85
N LYS A 181 -7.46 -8.65 -16.15
CA LYS A 181 -6.01 -8.81 -16.37
C LYS A 181 -5.16 -8.55 -15.12
N ARG A 182 -5.77 -8.05 -14.05
CA ARG A 182 -5.04 -7.66 -12.84
C ARG A 182 -4.79 -8.88 -11.97
N HIS A 183 -3.52 -9.09 -11.63
CA HIS A 183 -3.11 -10.08 -10.65
C HIS A 183 -3.17 -9.46 -9.26
N ILE A 184 -3.70 -10.20 -8.27
CA ILE A 184 -3.84 -9.73 -6.90
C ILE A 184 -3.05 -10.67 -5.98
N TYR A 185 -2.07 -10.12 -5.26
CA TYR A 185 -1.25 -10.87 -4.31
C TYR A 185 -1.44 -10.36 -2.88
N TYR A 186 -1.46 -11.30 -1.94
CA TYR A 186 -1.41 -10.98 -0.51
C TYR A 186 0.00 -10.59 -0.07
N LEU A 187 0.06 -9.50 0.70
CA LEU A 187 1.20 -9.12 1.53
C LEU A 187 0.73 -8.89 2.98
N PRO A 188 1.48 -9.34 4.02
CA PRO A 188 1.13 -9.03 5.40
C PRO A 188 0.98 -7.52 5.65
N HIS A 189 0.07 -7.14 6.55
CA HIS A 189 -0.12 -5.74 6.89
C HIS A 189 0.99 -5.23 7.82
N TYR A 190 1.52 -4.03 7.57
CA TYR A 190 2.69 -3.46 8.24
C TYR A 190 2.44 -2.87 9.63
N SER A 191 1.16 -2.75 10.03
CA SER A 191 0.74 -2.16 11.31
C SER A 191 1.59 -2.61 12.50
N MET A 192 1.85 -1.68 13.41
CA MET A 192 2.47 -1.96 14.71
C MET A 192 1.70 -3.01 15.53
N SER A 193 0.38 -3.15 15.33
CA SER A 193 -0.44 -4.17 15.98
C SER A 193 -0.19 -5.59 15.46
N ASN A 194 0.45 -5.73 14.29
CA ASN A 194 0.84 -7.03 13.77
C ASN A 194 2.17 -7.47 14.42
N GLY A 195 2.07 -8.20 15.54
CA GLY A 195 3.23 -8.75 16.25
C GLY A 195 4.01 -9.82 15.46
N HIS A 196 3.49 -10.28 14.32
CA HIS A 196 4.15 -11.23 13.44
C HIS A 196 4.90 -10.57 12.28
N TRP A 197 4.90 -9.23 12.20
CA TRP A 197 5.66 -8.52 11.19
C TRP A 197 7.16 -8.80 11.31
N ASN A 198 7.77 -9.18 10.19
CA ASN A 198 9.21 -9.30 10.04
C ASN A 198 9.58 -8.76 8.65
N THR A 199 10.36 -7.68 8.61
CA THR A 199 10.65 -6.94 7.37
C THR A 199 11.38 -7.79 6.34
N GLU A 200 12.35 -8.61 6.75
CA GLU A 200 13.09 -9.52 5.85
C GLU A 200 12.13 -10.52 5.18
N LYS A 201 11.28 -11.20 5.95
CA LYS A 201 10.30 -12.16 5.40
C LYS A 201 9.31 -11.50 4.45
N VAL A 202 8.92 -10.26 4.72
CA VAL A 202 8.03 -9.51 3.84
C VAL A 202 8.77 -9.10 2.57
N HIS A 203 10.04 -8.69 2.66
CA HIS A 203 10.88 -8.41 1.50
C HIS A 203 11.04 -9.66 0.62
N ASP A 204 11.35 -10.82 1.19
CA ASP A 204 11.41 -12.09 0.45
C ASP A 204 10.08 -12.40 -0.26
N ARG A 205 8.96 -12.14 0.42
CA ARG A 205 7.62 -12.30 -0.17
C ARG A 205 7.38 -11.34 -1.33
N VAL A 206 7.87 -10.10 -1.24
CA VAL A 206 7.81 -9.13 -2.34
C VAL A 206 8.59 -9.67 -3.54
N LEU A 207 9.81 -10.16 -3.33
CA LEU A 207 10.62 -10.74 -4.40
C LEU A 207 9.93 -11.96 -5.05
N GLU A 208 9.30 -12.82 -4.26
CA GLU A 208 8.52 -13.96 -4.77
C GLU A 208 7.33 -13.50 -5.65
N ILE A 209 6.60 -12.47 -5.23
CA ILE A 209 5.51 -11.89 -6.01
C ILE A 209 6.03 -11.33 -7.34
N LEU A 210 7.12 -10.57 -7.31
CA LEU A 210 7.72 -9.97 -8.49
C LEU A 210 8.27 -11.02 -9.47
N GLU A 211 8.80 -12.14 -8.98
CA GLU A 211 9.23 -13.26 -9.82
C GLU A 211 8.02 -13.92 -10.52
N ASN A 212 6.90 -14.06 -9.81
CA ASN A 212 5.68 -14.66 -10.37
C ASN A 212 4.96 -13.73 -11.34
N HIS A 213 5.04 -12.42 -11.15
CA HIS A 213 4.50 -11.42 -12.07
C HIS A 213 5.16 -11.46 -13.46
N LYS A 214 6.44 -11.86 -13.53
CA LYS A 214 7.21 -11.94 -14.79
C LYS A 214 6.90 -13.17 -15.65
N LYS A 215 6.11 -14.12 -15.13
CA LYS A 215 5.80 -15.41 -15.78
C LYS A 215 4.49 -15.34 -16.54
#